data_AF-A0A3Q4AKG2-F1
#
_entry.id   AF-A0A3Q4AKG2-F1
#
_cell.length_a   1.000
_cell.length_b   1.000
_cell.length_c   1.000
_cell.angle_alpha   90.00
_cell.angle_beta   90.00
_cell.angle_gamma   90.00
#
_symmetry.space_group_name_H-M   'P 1'
#
loop_
_entity.id
_entity.type
_entity.pdbx_description
1 polymer ?
#
loop_
_entity_poly.entity_id
_entity_poly.type
_entity_poly.pdbx_seq_one_letter_code
_entity_poly.pdbx_strand_id
1 'polypeptide(L)'
;MLVQEFLSSLLLLSILLPSYICRAADIPEDATSEFSVRLYHQLQAAGDQDNIIFSPLSVAVALGMVELGARGTSLEEIRRVVGFSHLVPGERQSQTHRISSISWTQHSLHVAYNAVSSE
;
A
#
# COMPACT_ATOMS: atom_id res chain seq x y z
N MET A 1 -4.61 -26.58 -36.80
CA MET A 1 -5.06 -25.18 -36.70
C MET A 1 -5.55 -24.87 -35.28
N LEU A 2 -6.60 -25.54 -34.77
CA LEU A 2 -7.11 -25.35 -33.39
C LEU A 2 -6.04 -25.44 -32.28
N VAL A 3 -5.15 -26.43 -32.30
CA VAL A 3 -4.10 -26.61 -31.26
C VAL A 3 -3.08 -25.46 -31.23
N GLN A 4 -2.80 -24.84 -32.38
CA GLN A 4 -1.85 -23.74 -32.50
C GLN A 4 -2.41 -22.44 -31.88
N GLU A 5 -3.71 -22.20 -32.03
CA GLU A 5 -4.43 -21.05 -31.45
C GLU A 5 -4.50 -21.15 -29.91
N PHE A 6 -4.68 -22.38 -29.39
CA PHE A 6 -4.66 -22.62 -27.95
C PHE A 6 -3.26 -22.42 -27.35
N LEU A 7 -2.22 -22.93 -28.01
CA LEU A 7 -0.83 -22.75 -27.59
C LEU A 7 -0.40 -21.28 -27.60
N SER A 8 -0.77 -20.54 -28.65
CA SER A 8 -0.47 -19.10 -28.74
C SER A 8 -1.21 -18.30 -27.68
N SER A 9 -2.48 -18.61 -27.39
CA SER A 9 -3.24 -17.98 -26.30
C SER A 9 -2.62 -18.28 -24.92
N LEU A 10 -2.19 -19.51 -24.67
CA LEU A 10 -1.51 -19.89 -23.43
C LEU A 10 -0.15 -19.18 -23.28
N LEU A 11 0.59 -19.05 -24.38
CA LEU A 11 1.88 -18.37 -24.42
C LEU A 11 1.72 -16.87 -24.12
N LEU A 12 0.73 -16.23 -24.76
CA LEU A 12 0.37 -14.82 -24.52
C LEU A 12 -0.04 -14.60 -23.05
N LEU A 13 -0.86 -15.50 -22.51
CA LEU A 13 -1.27 -15.48 -21.11
C LEU A 13 -0.07 -15.65 -20.16
N SER A 14 0.87 -16.55 -20.48
CA SER A 14 2.08 -16.77 -19.69
C SER A 14 3.06 -15.58 -19.69
N ILE A 15 3.05 -14.76 -20.75
CA ILE A 15 3.87 -13.53 -20.83
C ILE A 15 3.21 -12.38 -20.06
N LEU A 16 1.88 -12.29 -20.06
CA LEU A 16 1.15 -11.23 -19.35
C LEU A 16 0.98 -11.50 -17.85
N LEU A 17 0.88 -12.76 -17.42
CA LEU A 17 0.68 -13.11 -16.00
C LEU A 17 1.77 -12.54 -15.07
N PRO A 18 3.07 -12.66 -15.39
CA PRO A 18 4.14 -12.09 -14.57
C PRO A 18 4.04 -10.56 -14.49
N SER A 19 3.70 -9.89 -15.60
CA SER A 19 3.52 -8.43 -15.61
C SER A 19 2.38 -8.00 -14.68
N TYR A 20 1.30 -8.77 -14.62
CA TYR A 20 0.15 -8.49 -13.75
C TYR A 20 0.45 -8.77 -12.27
N ILE A 21 1.07 -9.91 -11.95
CA ILE A 21 1.34 -10.31 -10.56
C ILE A 21 2.50 -9.47 -9.98
N CYS A 22 3.54 -9.17 -10.75
CA CYS A 22 4.65 -8.32 -10.30
C CYS A 22 4.19 -6.87 -10.05
N ARG A 23 3.24 -6.34 -10.83
CA ARG A 23 2.65 -5.01 -10.57
C ARG A 23 1.88 -4.96 -9.25
N ALA A 24 1.24 -6.05 -8.83
CA ALA A 24 0.57 -6.13 -7.54
C ALA A 24 1.56 -6.26 -6.35
N ALA A 25 2.75 -6.82 -6.59
CA ALA A 25 3.81 -6.90 -5.58
C ALA A 25 4.57 -5.57 -5.38
N ASP A 26 4.50 -4.66 -6.35
CA ASP A 26 5.10 -3.31 -6.28
C ASP A 26 4.23 -2.31 -5.46
N ILE A 27 3.09 -2.73 -4.90
CA ILE A 27 2.28 -1.83 -4.07
C ILE A 27 3.12 -1.47 -2.83
N PRO A 28 3.34 -0.18 -2.53
CA PRO A 28 4.12 0.22 -1.38
C PRO A 28 3.43 -0.34 -0.14
N GLU A 29 4.19 -1.02 0.71
CA GLU A 29 3.68 -1.59 1.96
C GLU A 29 2.98 -0.52 2.80
N ASP A 30 3.52 0.71 2.77
CA ASP A 30 2.95 1.89 3.41
C ASP A 30 1.56 2.28 2.86
N ALA A 31 1.35 2.24 1.53
CA ALA A 31 0.08 2.61 0.92
C ALA A 31 -1.02 1.59 1.22
N THR A 32 -0.69 0.30 1.23
CA THR A 32 -1.64 -0.77 1.59
C THR A 32 -2.03 -0.67 3.06
N SER A 33 -1.07 -0.36 3.94
CA SER A 33 -1.32 -0.18 5.37
C SER A 33 -2.24 1.02 5.65
N GLU A 34 -1.96 2.18 5.06
CA GLU A 34 -2.78 3.38 5.20
C GLU A 34 -4.21 3.16 4.69
N PHE A 35 -4.35 2.57 3.50
CA PHE A 35 -5.65 2.19 2.94
C PHE A 35 -6.43 1.27 3.88
N SER A 36 -5.76 0.27 4.47
CA SER A 36 -6.39 -0.68 5.39
C SER A 36 -6.94 -0.01 6.63
N VAL A 37 -6.17 0.88 7.25
CA VAL A 37 -6.59 1.62 8.45
C VAL A 37 -7.81 2.49 8.14
N ARG A 38 -7.78 3.21 7.01
CA ARG A 38 -8.90 4.02 6.56
C ARG A 38 -10.15 3.18 6.31
N LEU A 39 -10.00 2.05 5.63
CA LEU A 39 -11.10 1.12 5.35
C LEU A 39 -11.69 0.53 6.63
N TYR A 40 -10.85 0.14 7.59
CA TYR A 40 -11.29 -0.37 8.89
C TYR A 40 -12.17 0.65 9.62
N HIS A 41 -11.75 1.91 9.70
CA HIS A 41 -12.54 2.97 10.35
C HIS A 41 -13.86 3.24 9.62
N GLN A 42 -13.88 3.17 8.28
CA GLN A 42 -15.12 3.29 7.52
C GLN A 42 -16.09 2.14 7.80
N LEU A 43 -15.59 0.89 7.86
CA LEU A 43 -16.39 -0.28 8.19
C LEU A 43 -16.91 -0.21 9.63
N GLN A 44 -16.08 0.25 10.57
CA GLN A 44 -16.48 0.46 11.97
C GLN A 44 -17.56 1.52 12.11
N ALA A 45 -17.46 2.64 11.38
CA ALA A 45 -18.46 3.70 11.42
C ALA A 45 -19.79 3.31 10.76
N ALA A 46 -19.76 2.39 9.79
CA ALA A 46 -20.94 1.93 9.07
C ALA A 46 -21.65 0.73 9.74
N GLY A 47 -20.94 -0.04 10.57
CA GLY A 47 -21.44 -1.26 11.19
C GLY A 47 -22.00 -1.06 12.60
N ASP A 48 -22.85 -2.00 13.04
CA ASP A 48 -23.51 -1.97 14.36
C ASP A 48 -22.65 -2.66 15.45
N GLN A 49 -21.34 -2.38 15.47
CA GLN A 49 -20.33 -3.00 16.37
C GLN A 49 -20.04 -4.49 16.14
N ASP A 50 -20.30 -5.01 14.93
CA ASP A 50 -19.95 -6.38 14.56
C ASP A 50 -18.44 -6.59 14.32
N ASN A 51 -18.01 -7.85 14.32
CA ASN A 51 -16.64 -8.22 13.98
C ASN A 51 -16.29 -7.80 12.54
N ILE A 52 -15.13 -7.14 12.38
CA ILE A 52 -14.63 -6.70 11.08
C ILE A 52 -13.44 -7.59 10.70
N ILE A 53 -13.56 -8.29 9.56
CA ILE A 53 -12.50 -9.14 9.01
C ILE A 53 -12.39 -8.86 7.51
N PHE A 54 -11.19 -8.47 7.05
CA PHE A 54 -10.89 -8.31 5.63
C PHE A 54 -9.39 -8.54 5.36
N SER A 55 -9.05 -8.79 4.10
CA SER A 55 -7.66 -8.85 3.62
C SER A 55 -7.34 -7.59 2.82
N PRO A 56 -6.43 -6.71 3.29
CA PRO A 56 -6.00 -5.52 2.57
C PRO A 56 -5.60 -5.77 1.12
N LEU A 57 -4.75 -6.78 0.93
CA LEU A 57 -4.21 -7.13 -0.37
C LEU A 57 -5.30 -7.61 -1.32
N SER A 58 -6.25 -8.42 -0.82
CA SER A 58 -7.38 -8.89 -1.62
C SER A 58 -8.24 -7.74 -2.14
N VAL A 59 -8.56 -6.77 -1.27
CA VAL A 59 -9.33 -5.57 -1.65
C VAL A 59 -8.57 -4.72 -2.65
N ALA A 60 -7.26 -4.51 -2.43
CA ALA A 60 -6.42 -3.74 -3.35
C ALA A 60 -6.34 -4.40 -4.75
N VAL A 61 -6.20 -5.72 -4.82
CA VAL A 61 -6.21 -6.46 -6.10
C VAL A 61 -7.56 -6.34 -6.80
N ALA A 62 -8.66 -6.48 -6.08
CA ALA A 62 -10.00 -6.30 -6.64
C ALA A 62 -10.17 -4.89 -7.25
N LEU A 63 -9.76 -3.86 -6.51
CA LEU A 63 -9.80 -2.47 -6.99
C LEU A 63 -8.83 -2.22 -8.16
N GLY A 64 -7.66 -2.87 -8.19
CA GLY A 64 -6.74 -2.82 -9.33
C GLY A 64 -7.34 -3.44 -10.59
N MET A 65 -8.12 -4.52 -10.47
CA MET A 65 -8.87 -5.07 -11.62
C MET A 65 -9.96 -4.10 -12.09
N VAL A 66 -10.65 -3.42 -11.18
CA VAL A 66 -11.66 -2.40 -11.52
C VAL A 66 -11.00 -1.18 -12.18
N GLU A 67 -9.82 -0.76 -11.70
CA GLU A 67 -9.03 0.33 -12.28
C GLU A 67 -8.77 0.09 -13.77
N LEU A 68 -8.38 -1.12 -14.15
CA LEU A 68 -8.08 -1.48 -15.55
C LEU A 68 -9.29 -1.36 -16.48
N GLY A 69 -10.50 -1.50 -15.94
CA GLY A 69 -11.75 -1.29 -16.68
C GLY A 69 -12.27 0.15 -16.63
N ALA A 70 -11.78 0.98 -15.69
CA ALA A 70 -12.27 2.32 -15.45
C ALA A 70 -11.64 3.37 -16.38
N ARG A 71 -12.34 4.49 -16.61
CA ARG A 71 -11.89 5.62 -17.42
C ARG A 71 -12.32 6.95 -16.81
N GLY A 72 -11.64 8.03 -17.18
CA GLY A 72 -11.97 9.39 -16.76
C GLY A 72 -12.01 9.53 -15.24
N THR A 73 -13.06 10.17 -14.73
CA THR A 73 -13.24 10.49 -13.30
C THR A 73 -13.23 9.25 -12.41
N SER A 74 -13.84 8.15 -12.85
CA SER A 74 -13.89 6.90 -12.08
C SER A 74 -12.49 6.30 -11.87
N LEU A 75 -11.62 6.37 -12.88
CA LEU A 75 -10.23 5.92 -12.76
C LEU A 75 -9.46 6.75 -11.73
N GLU A 76 -9.65 8.07 -11.75
CA GLU A 76 -9.00 9.01 -10.82
C GLU A 76 -9.46 8.80 -9.38
N GLU A 77 -10.75 8.54 -9.17
CA GLU A 77 -11.31 8.22 -7.85
C GLU A 77 -10.73 6.93 -7.28
N ILE A 78 -10.66 5.86 -8.08
CA ILE A 78 -10.09 4.58 -7.64
C ILE A 78 -8.63 4.77 -7.21
N ARG A 79 -7.81 5.43 -8.04
CA ARG A 79 -6.40 5.69 -7.70
C ARG A 79 -6.22 6.52 -6.44
N ARG A 80 -7.08 7.52 -6.23
CA ARG A 80 -7.07 8.36 -5.03
C ARG A 80 -7.45 7.58 -3.77
N VAL A 81 -8.48 6.74 -3.84
CA VAL A 81 -8.98 5.99 -2.67
C VAL A 81 -7.95 4.96 -2.20
N VAL A 82 -7.35 4.22 -3.13
CA VAL A 82 -6.40 3.14 -2.83
C VAL A 82 -5.00 3.66 -2.47
N GLY A 83 -4.70 4.94 -2.71
CA GLY A 83 -3.38 5.52 -2.43
C GLY A 83 -2.34 5.24 -3.52
N PHE A 84 -2.77 4.77 -4.70
CA PHE A 84 -1.90 4.56 -5.87
C PHE A 84 -1.37 5.86 -6.47
N SER A 85 -1.81 7.02 -5.98
CA SER A 85 -1.22 8.32 -6.34
C SER A 85 0.30 8.40 -6.10
N HIS A 86 0.86 7.63 -5.17
CA HIS A 86 2.31 7.54 -4.94
C HIS A 86 3.04 6.54 -5.84
N LEU A 87 2.31 5.71 -6.58
CA LEU A 87 2.89 4.74 -7.53
C LEU A 87 3.24 5.36 -8.88
N VAL A 88 2.91 6.64 -9.11
CA VAL A 88 3.45 7.41 -10.23
C VAL A 88 4.96 7.56 -9.99
N PRO A 89 5.84 6.98 -10.82
CA PRO A 89 7.28 7.09 -10.64
C PRO A 89 7.70 8.54 -10.87
N GLY A 90 7.72 9.34 -9.81
CA GLY A 90 7.99 10.78 -9.92
C GLY A 90 8.13 11.48 -8.57
N GLU A 91 7.44 11.03 -7.53
CA GLU A 91 7.52 11.69 -6.22
C GLU A 91 8.02 10.73 -5.15
N ARG A 92 9.35 10.68 -5.04
CA ARG A 92 10.02 10.17 -3.84
C ARG A 92 9.57 11.02 -2.67
N GLN A 93 8.73 10.47 -1.78
CA GLN A 93 8.41 11.13 -0.53
C GLN A 93 9.63 11.11 0.36
N SER A 94 10.27 12.27 0.45
CA SER A 94 11.29 12.61 1.43
C SER A 94 10.68 12.67 2.83
N GLN A 95 10.36 11.50 3.42
CA GLN A 95 9.93 11.40 4.82
C GLN A 95 10.95 10.63 5.68
N THR A 96 12.25 10.77 5.40
CA THR A 96 13.35 10.20 6.21
C THR A 96 14.04 11.27 7.08
N HIS A 97 13.31 12.03 7.90
CA HIS A 97 13.98 12.93 8.86
C HIS A 97 13.37 13.09 10.26
N ARG A 98 12.33 12.33 10.63
CA ARG A 98 11.68 12.46 11.95
C ARG A 98 11.96 11.33 12.95
N ILE A 99 12.37 10.16 12.49
CA ILE A 99 12.54 9.00 13.39
C ILE A 99 13.93 9.01 14.06
N SER A 100 14.96 9.55 13.40
CA SER A 100 16.29 9.65 14.01
C SER A 100 16.35 10.62 15.18
N SER A 101 15.50 11.65 15.24
CA SER A 101 15.54 12.65 16.31
C SER A 101 15.03 12.15 17.66
N ILE A 102 14.22 11.09 17.70
CA ILE A 102 13.65 10.56 18.97
C ILE A 102 14.62 9.58 19.67
N SER A 103 15.56 8.98 18.94
CA SER A 103 16.53 8.04 19.53
C SER A 103 17.63 8.72 20.33
N TRP A 104 18.09 9.91 19.95
CA TRP A 104 19.20 10.60 20.61
C TRP A 104 18.79 11.29 21.92
N THR A 105 17.52 11.67 22.05
CA THR A 105 17.02 12.35 23.25
C THR A 105 16.96 11.43 24.47
N GLN A 106 16.85 10.11 24.28
CA GLN A 106 16.79 9.18 25.41
C GLN A 106 18.18 8.85 26.00
N HIS A 107 19.24 8.88 25.17
CA HIS A 107 20.61 8.64 25.63
C HIS A 107 21.19 9.85 26.40
N SER A 108 20.81 11.07 26.02
CA SER A 108 21.30 12.31 26.66
C SER A 108 20.71 12.59 28.05
N LEU A 109 19.52 12.05 28.37
CA LEU A 109 18.92 12.24 29.71
C LEU A 109 19.63 11.42 30.80
N HIS A 110 20.20 10.26 30.45
CA HIS A 110 20.92 9.43 31.42
C HIS A 110 22.30 10.02 31.79
N VAL A 111 22.95 10.71 30.86
CA VAL A 111 24.25 11.40 31.10
C VAL A 111 24.04 12.68 31.91
N ALA A 112 22.96 13.43 31.66
CA ALA A 112 22.65 14.65 32.42
C ALA A 112 22.26 14.33 33.88
N TYR A 113 21.51 13.25 34.12
CA TYR A 113 21.16 12.82 35.48
C TYR A 113 22.40 12.40 36.30
N ASN A 114 23.34 11.70 35.67
CA ASN A 114 24.59 11.30 36.33
C ASN A 114 25.55 12.47 36.59
N ALA A 115 25.53 13.53 35.79
CA ALA A 115 26.38 14.71 35.99
C ALA A 115 25.91 15.61 37.14
N VAL A 116 24.59 15.71 37.35
CA VAL A 116 23.98 16.46 38.48
C VAL A 116 24.11 15.72 39.81
N SER A 117 24.26 14.40 39.81
CA SER A 117 24.40 13.60 41.02
C SER A 117 25.86 13.48 41.52
N SER A 118 26.82 14.13 40.85
CA SER A 118 28.25 14.13 41.20
C SER A 118 28.78 15.47 41.72
N GLU A 119 27.90 16.41 42.06
CA GLU A 119 28.23 17.61 42.84
C GLU A 119 27.77 17.48 44.31
#